data_AF-A0A081PFL8-F1
#
_entry.id   AF-A0A081PFL8-F1
#
_cell.length_a   1.000
_cell.length_b   1.000
_cell.length_c   1.000
_cell.angle_alpha   90.00
_cell.angle_beta   90.00
_cell.angle_gamma   90.00
#
_symmetry.space_group_name_H-M   'P 1'
#
loop_
_entity.id
_entity.type
_entity.pdbx_description
1 polymer ?
#
loop_
_entity_poly.entity_id
_entity_poly.type
_entity_poly.pdbx_seq_one_letter_code
_entity_poly.pdbx_strand_id
1 'polypeptide(L)' 'MHSFLVQLEKFAPVIQNAGSNLKVKHPRLGFLNATQWMRFTVVHLKHHMKQLRRIEKRS' A
#
# COMPACT_ATOMS: atom_id res chain seq x y z
N MET A 1 1.34 14.52 1.19
CA MET A 1 0.07 13.81 1.43
C MET A 1 -0.89 13.90 0.23
N HIS A 2 -1.06 15.08 -0.39
CA HIS A 2 -1.91 15.29 -1.57
C HIS A 2 -1.58 14.34 -2.75
N SER A 3 -0.30 14.17 -3.08
CA SER A 3 0.15 13.27 -4.17
C SER A 3 -0.21 11.78 -3.96
N PHE A 4 -0.31 11.31 -2.71
CA PHE A 4 -0.62 9.90 -2.43
C PHE A 4 -2.09 9.60 -2.69
N LEU A 5 -3.00 10.44 -2.16
CA LEU A 5 -4.44 10.24 -2.32
C LEU A 5 -4.86 10.34 -3.79
N VAL A 6 -4.32 11.31 -4.53
CA VAL A 6 -4.56 11.46 -5.97
C VAL A 6 -4.13 10.21 -6.75
N GLN A 7 -2.96 9.65 -6.43
CA GLN A 7 -2.51 8.41 -7.08
C GLN A 7 -3.38 7.21 -6.68
N LEU A 8 -3.78 7.13 -5.41
CA LEU A 8 -4.64 6.05 -4.93
C LEU A 8 -6.00 6.08 -5.63
N GLU A 9 -6.65 7.23 -5.71
CA GLU A 9 -7.92 7.40 -6.42
C GLU A 9 -7.78 7.05 -7.90
N LYS A 10 -6.68 7.48 -8.53
CA LYS A 10 -6.40 7.19 -9.94
C LYS A 10 -6.22 5.70 -10.22
N PHE A 11 -5.51 4.97 -9.36
CA PHE A 11 -5.06 3.61 -9.67
C PHE A 11 -5.85 2.50 -8.97
N ALA A 12 -6.47 2.75 -7.81
CA ALA A 12 -7.23 1.72 -7.08
C ALA A 12 -8.28 0.99 -7.95
N PRO A 13 -9.06 1.67 -8.83
CA PRO A 13 -10.07 0.99 -9.65
C PRO A 13 -9.47 0.02 -10.69
N VAL A 14 -8.23 0.26 -11.14
CA VAL A 14 -7.63 -0.51 -12.24
C VAL A 14 -6.65 -1.58 -11.76
N ILE A 15 -6.30 -1.60 -10.47
CA ILE A 15 -5.35 -2.58 -9.89
C ILE A 15 -5.81 -4.02 -10.05
N GLN A 16 -7.12 -4.29 -10.01
CA GLN A 16 -7.66 -5.64 -10.18
C GLN A 16 -7.53 -6.15 -11.62
N ASN A 17 -7.49 -5.24 -12.60
CA ASN A 17 -7.36 -5.55 -14.02
C ASN A 17 -5.90 -5.55 -14.50
N ALA A 18 -4.96 -5.22 -13.63
CA ALA A 18 -3.55 -5.24 -13.97
C ALA A 18 -3.08 -6.68 -14.22
N GLY A 19 -2.28 -6.89 -15.27
CA GLY A 19 -1.78 -8.21 -15.63
C GLY A 19 -1.02 -8.86 -14.46
N SER A 20 -1.44 -10.06 -14.05
CA SER A 20 -0.85 -10.79 -12.92
C SER A 20 0.64 -11.14 -13.12
N ASN A 21 1.07 -11.19 -14.38
CA ASN A 21 2.45 -11.44 -14.80
C ASN A 21 3.33 -10.18 -14.72
N LEU A 22 2.75 -8.98 -14.64
CA LEU A 22 3.48 -7.74 -14.46
C LEU A 22 3.90 -7.61 -13.00
N LYS A 23 5.19 -7.74 -12.74
CA LYS A 23 5.75 -7.70 -11.38
C LYS A 23 6.87 -6.68 -11.27
N VAL A 24 6.90 -6.00 -10.13
CA VAL A 24 7.96 -5.06 -9.75
C VAL A 24 8.63 -5.57 -8.50
N LYS A 25 9.96 -5.49 -8.44
CA LYS A 25 10.76 -5.97 -7.31
C LYS A 25 10.51 -5.10 -6.06
N HIS A 26 9.95 -5.69 -5.03
CA HIS A 26 9.89 -5.13 -3.68
C HIS A 26 11.27 -5.29 -3.00
N PRO A 27 11.77 -4.27 -2.27
CA PRO A 27 13.10 -4.31 -1.65
C PRO A 27 13.37 -5.51 -0.74
N ARG A 28 12.33 -6.07 -0.10
CA ARG A 28 12.46 -7.19 0.86
C ARG A 28 11.69 -8.46 0.52
N LEU A 29 10.67 -8.37 -0.35
CA LEU A 29 9.69 -9.45 -0.56
C LEU A 29 9.79 -10.08 -1.95
N GLY A 30 10.78 -9.66 -2.75
CA GLY A 30 10.93 -10.10 -4.11
C GLY A 30 9.88 -9.50 -5.04
N PHE A 31 9.54 -10.20 -6.11
CA PHE A 31 8.64 -9.69 -7.14
C PHE A 31 7.17 -9.74 -6.72
N LEU A 32 6.53 -8.57 -6.70
CA LEU A 32 5.11 -8.44 -6.39
C LEU A 32 4.36 -7.88 -7.59
N ASN A 33 3.16 -8.40 -7.85
CA ASN A 33 2.22 -7.82 -8.80
C ASN A 33 1.43 -6.66 -8.16
N ALA A 34 0.62 -5.96 -8.96
CA ALA A 34 -0.13 -4.78 -8.53
C ALA A 34 -1.03 -5.04 -7.30
N THR A 35 -1.75 -6.17 -7.29
CA THR A 35 -2.62 -6.54 -6.17
C THR A 35 -1.83 -6.81 -4.89
N GLN A 36 -0.68 -7.48 -5.00
CA GLN A 36 0.20 -7.76 -3.86
C GLN A 36 0.80 -6.47 -3.30
N TRP A 37 1.25 -5.56 -4.16
CA TRP A 37 1.70 -4.22 -3.76
C TRP A 37 0.60 -3.45 -3.02
N MET A 38 -0.62 -3.45 -3.56
CA MET A 38 -1.75 -2.76 -2.92
C MET A 38 -2.08 -3.35 -1.55
N ARG A 39 -2.11 -4.69 -1.44
CA ARG A 39 -2.32 -5.38 -0.16
C ARG A 39 -1.23 -5.02 0.84
N PHE A 40 0.02 -5.00 0.42
CA PHE A 40 1.16 -4.59 1.26
C PHE A 40 0.97 -3.16 1.80
N THR A 41 0.62 -2.21 0.93
CA THR A 41 0.37 -0.81 1.29
C THR A 41 -0.72 -0.70 2.36
N VAL A 42 -1.86 -1.38 2.17
CA VAL A 42 -2.96 -1.36 3.15
C VAL A 42 -2.53 -1.92 4.51
N VAL A 43 -1.80 -3.04 4.53
CA VAL A 43 -1.30 -3.64 5.78
C VAL A 43 -0.34 -2.69 6.49
N HIS A 44 0.58 -2.05 5.77
CA HIS A 44 1.54 -1.11 6.34
C HIS A 44 0.87 0.16 6.88
N LEU A 45 -0.11 0.71 6.16
CA LEU A 45 -0.90 1.85 6.63
C LEU A 45 -1.65 1.51 7.93
N LYS A 46 -2.31 0.34 7.98
CA LYS A 46 -2.97 -0.13 9.21
C LYS A 46 -1.99 -0.30 10.37
N HIS A 47 -0.79 -0.80 10.09
CA HIS A 47 0.26 -0.92 11.09
C HIS A 47 0.65 0.46 11.65
N HIS A 48 0.98 1.42 10.79
CA HIS A 48 1.36 2.78 11.22
C HIS A 48 0.22 3.50 11.97
N MET A 49 -1.03 3.33 11.54
CA MET A 49 -2.18 3.89 12.28
C MET A 49 -2.28 3.35 13.71
N LYS A 50 -2.00 2.05 13.92
CA LYS A 50 -1.89 1.49 15.27
C LYS A 50 -0.70 2.04 16.04
N GLN A 51 0.42 2.37 15.38
CA GLN A 51 1.56 3.03 16.04
C GLN A 51 1.17 4.43 16.53
N LEU A 52 0.52 5.25 15.70
CA LEU A 52 0.09 6.60 16.05
C LEU A 52 -0.84 6.60 17.27
N ARG A 53 -1.87 5.73 17.27
CA ARG A 53 -2.78 5.59 18.43
C ARG A 53 -2.07 5.16 19.72
N ARG A 54 -0.97 4.40 19.61
CA ARG A 54 -0.16 4.03 20.79
C ARG A 54 0.67 5.19 21.31
N ILE A 55 1.15 6.07 20.44
CA ILE A 55 1.89 7.28 20.80
C ILE A 55 0.94 8.27 21.47
N GLU A 56 -0.22 8.52 20.86
CA GLU A 56 -1.25 9.43 21.39
C GLU A 56 -1.71 9.06 22.80
N LYS A 57 -1.85 7.77 23.10
CA LYS A 57 -2.20 7.28 24.45
C LYS A 57 -1.11 7.47 25.51
N ARG A 58 0.11 7.83 25.13
CA ARG A 58 1.25 8.04 26.05
C ARG A 58 1.53 9.53 26.29
N SER A 59 0.78 10.42 25.65
CA SER A 59 0.91 11.88 25.74
C SER A 59 -0.12 12.49 26.66
#